data_AF-A0A248UDE7-F1
#
_entry.id   AF-A0A248UDE7-F1
#
_cell.length_a   1.000
_cell.length_b   1.000
_cell.length_c   1.000
_cell.angle_alpha   90.00
_cell.angle_beta   90.00
_cell.angle_gamma   90.00
#
_symmetry.space_group_name_H-M   'P 1'
#
loop_
_entity.id
_entity.type
_entity.pdbx_description
1 polymer ?
#
loop_
_entity_poly.entity_id
_entity_poly.type
_entity_poly.pdbx_seq_one_letter_code
_entity_poly.pdbx_strand_id
1 'polypeptide(L)'
;MLISIAGPPDPAFAETVNANWLVKQFIRFGSYSIRKKARALGIDYSFLFMRPEGDQLTEIGRLIEVGALRPVIDSEFVFEETVAALERSASGRARGKVVIRRTESA
;
A
#
# COMPACT_ATOMS: atom_id res chain seq x y z
N MET A 1 -14.19 2.04 8.60
CA MET A 1 -13.68 2.41 7.26
C MET A 1 -12.80 1.28 6.73
N LEU A 2 -13.02 0.84 5.50
CA LEU A 2 -12.23 -0.16 4.77
C LEU A 2 -11.42 0.53 3.69
N ILE A 3 -10.09 0.47 3.78
CA ILE A 3 -9.17 0.97 2.75
C ILE A 3 -8.67 -0.22 1.94
N SER A 4 -8.77 -0.13 0.61
CA SER A 4 -8.40 -1.21 -0.30
C SER A 4 -7.39 -0.74 -1.33
N ILE A 5 -6.29 -1.49 -1.47
CA ILE A 5 -5.25 -1.25 -2.49
C ILE A 5 -5.53 -2.05 -3.77
N ALA A 6 -6.22 -3.20 -3.65
CA ALA A 6 -6.48 -4.15 -4.75
C ALA A 6 -7.96 -4.27 -5.15
N GLY A 7 -8.79 -3.30 -4.75
CA GLY A 7 -10.24 -3.33 -5.01
C GLY A 7 -10.62 -2.40 -6.15
N PRO A 8 -11.90 -2.39 -6.59
CA PRO A 8 -12.32 -1.51 -7.66
C PRO A 8 -12.21 -0.03 -7.22
N PRO A 9 -11.78 0.87 -8.12
CA PRO A 9 -11.71 2.29 -7.80
C PRO A 9 -13.06 2.83 -7.34
N ASP A 10 -13.04 3.74 -6.40
CA ASP A 10 -14.23 4.41 -5.88
C ASP A 10 -14.43 5.77 -6.56
N PRO A 11 -15.61 6.40 -6.42
CA PRO A 11 -15.85 7.71 -6.99
C PRO A 11 -14.85 8.78 -6.53
N ALA A 12 -14.34 8.68 -5.29
CA ALA A 12 -13.33 9.61 -4.76
C ALA A 12 -12.04 9.55 -5.59
N PHE A 13 -11.57 8.35 -5.95
CA PHE A 13 -10.43 8.19 -6.87
C PHE A 13 -10.65 8.91 -8.21
N ALA A 14 -11.85 8.82 -8.79
CA ALA A 14 -12.15 9.47 -10.07
C ALA A 14 -12.01 11.00 -10.02
N GLU A 15 -12.28 11.61 -8.85
CA GLU A 15 -12.02 13.03 -8.62
C GLU A 15 -10.52 13.34 -8.53
N THR A 16 -9.74 12.49 -7.84
CA THR A 16 -8.29 12.72 -7.67
C THR A 16 -7.50 12.68 -8.98
N VAL A 17 -7.97 11.90 -9.97
CA VAL A 17 -7.34 11.80 -11.30
C VAL A 17 -7.97 12.75 -12.33
N ASN A 18 -8.88 13.64 -11.90
CA ASN A 18 -9.63 14.54 -12.77
C ASN A 18 -10.28 13.82 -13.97
N ALA A 19 -10.92 12.68 -13.70
CA ALA A 19 -11.49 11.84 -14.75
C ALA A 19 -12.63 12.56 -15.49
N ASN A 20 -12.79 12.26 -16.79
CA ASN A 20 -13.95 12.73 -17.52
C ASN A 20 -15.26 12.08 -17.01
N TRP A 21 -16.39 12.67 -17.38
CA TRP A 21 -17.70 12.26 -16.86
C TRP A 21 -18.05 10.79 -17.14
N LEU A 22 -17.65 10.25 -18.31
CA LEU A 22 -17.89 8.86 -18.69
C LEU A 22 -17.15 7.91 -17.74
N VAL A 23 -15.86 8.16 -17.53
CA VAL A 23 -15.01 7.36 -16.63
C VAL A 23 -15.55 7.42 -15.20
N LYS A 24 -15.99 8.60 -14.72
CA LYS A 24 -16.64 8.74 -13.41
C LYS A 24 -17.87 7.83 -13.28
N GLN A 25 -18.71 7.72 -14.32
CA GLN A 25 -19.87 6.81 -14.28
C GLN A 25 -19.44 5.35 -14.23
N PHE A 26 -18.50 4.93 -15.08
CA PHE A 26 -17.98 3.55 -15.06
C PHE A 26 -17.42 3.16 -13.68
N ILE A 27 -16.61 4.03 -13.07
CA ILE A 27 -16.06 3.81 -11.72
C ILE A 27 -17.19 3.72 -10.69
N ARG A 28 -18.17 4.63 -10.75
CA ARG A 28 -19.31 4.65 -9.82
C ARG A 28 -20.11 3.35 -9.84
N PHE A 29 -20.40 2.82 -11.03
CA PHE A 29 -21.13 1.55 -11.18
C PHE A 29 -20.23 0.34 -10.86
N GLY A 30 -18.98 0.35 -11.31
CA GLY A 30 -18.01 -0.73 -11.09
C GLY A 30 -17.76 -1.05 -9.62
N SER A 31 -17.69 -0.03 -8.74
CA SER A 31 -17.56 -0.24 -7.29
C SER A 31 -18.89 -0.23 -6.53
N TYR A 32 -20.06 -0.20 -7.20
CA TYR A 32 -21.36 -0.12 -6.50
C TYR A 32 -21.60 -1.29 -5.53
N SER A 33 -21.28 -2.51 -5.96
CA SER A 33 -21.52 -3.74 -5.17
C SER A 33 -20.72 -3.76 -3.88
N ILE A 34 -19.44 -3.40 -3.92
CA ILE A 34 -18.57 -3.36 -2.74
C ILE A 34 -18.95 -2.22 -1.80
N ARG A 35 -19.26 -1.03 -2.33
CA ARG A 35 -19.72 0.11 -1.53
C ARG A 35 -21.08 -0.19 -0.87
N LYS A 36 -21.98 -0.91 -1.55
CA LYS A 36 -23.27 -1.33 -0.97
C LYS A 36 -23.07 -2.31 0.20
N LYS A 37 -22.17 -3.28 0.04
CA LYS A 37 -21.82 -4.24 1.11
C LYS A 37 -21.18 -3.54 2.31
N ALA A 38 -20.23 -2.63 2.07
CA ALA A 38 -19.59 -1.84 3.12
C ALA A 38 -20.63 -1.03 3.92
N ARG A 39 -21.52 -0.30 3.23
CA ARG A 39 -22.61 0.44 3.87
C ARG A 39 -23.57 -0.44 4.68
N ALA A 40 -23.88 -1.64 4.19
CA ALA A 40 -24.72 -2.59 4.92
C ALA A 40 -24.08 -3.06 6.24
N LEU A 41 -22.75 -2.99 6.34
CA LEU A 41 -21.98 -3.28 7.56
C LEU A 41 -21.68 -2.01 8.37
N GLY A 42 -22.25 -0.85 8.01
CA GLY A 42 -22.02 0.41 8.70
C GLY A 42 -20.61 0.99 8.50
N ILE A 43 -19.89 0.58 7.47
CA ILE A 43 -18.53 1.06 7.18
C ILE A 43 -18.45 1.69 5.78
N ASP A 44 -17.56 2.67 5.63
CA ASP A 44 -17.20 3.21 4.31
C ASP A 44 -16.14 2.36 3.61
N TYR A 45 -16.13 2.42 2.28
CA TYR A 45 -15.13 1.82 1.42
C TYR A 45 -14.37 2.94 0.70
N SER A 46 -13.04 2.88 0.73
CA SER A 46 -12.18 3.76 -0.05
C SER A 46 -11.10 2.99 -0.79
N PHE A 47 -10.86 3.37 -2.04
CA PHE A 47 -9.76 2.84 -2.84
C PHE A 47 -8.51 3.71 -2.68
N LEU A 48 -7.39 3.10 -2.29
CA LEU A 48 -6.10 3.77 -2.20
C LEU A 48 -5.27 3.46 -3.45
N PHE A 49 -5.07 4.48 -4.29
CA PHE A 49 -4.13 4.39 -5.39
C PHE A 49 -2.73 4.82 -4.93
N MET A 50 -1.78 3.90 -5.01
CA MET A 50 -0.38 4.21 -4.70
C MET A 50 0.24 5.03 -5.82
N ARG A 51 0.92 6.11 -5.43
CA ARG A 51 1.62 7.01 -6.34
C ARG A 51 2.98 7.39 -5.73
N PRO A 52 4.02 7.60 -6.54
CA PRO A 52 5.28 8.14 -6.04
C PRO A 52 5.07 9.61 -5.64
N GLU A 53 5.29 9.93 -4.37
CA GLU A 53 5.10 11.27 -3.81
C GLU A 53 6.14 11.55 -2.73
N GLY A 54 7.08 12.47 -3.00
CA GLY A 54 8.22 12.75 -2.12
C GLY A 54 7.83 13.32 -0.77
N ASP A 55 6.81 14.18 -0.73
CA ASP A 55 6.33 14.79 0.51
C ASP A 55 5.74 13.74 1.46
N GLN A 56 4.99 12.76 0.92
CA GLN A 56 4.49 11.64 1.71
C GLN A 56 5.62 10.75 2.24
N LEU A 57 6.64 10.48 1.42
CA LEU A 57 7.81 9.71 1.87
C LEU A 57 8.58 10.45 2.96
N THR A 58 8.66 11.78 2.87
CA THR A 58 9.30 12.63 3.90
C THR A 58 8.55 12.54 5.23
N GLU A 59 7.21 12.64 5.20
CA GLU A 59 6.40 12.51 6.41
C GLU A 59 6.46 11.09 7.00
N ILE A 60 6.46 10.05 6.16
CA ILE A 60 6.68 8.68 6.61
C ILE A 60 8.04 8.54 7.30
N GLY A 61 9.10 9.13 6.74
CA GLY A 61 10.43 9.18 7.35
C GLY A 61 10.41 9.83 8.73
N ARG A 62 9.79 11.00 8.86
CA ARG A 62 9.63 11.69 10.13
C ARG A 62 8.88 10.85 11.17
N LEU A 63 7.80 10.16 10.76
CA LEU A 63 7.04 9.26 11.64
C LEU A 63 7.87 8.06 12.12
N ILE A 64 8.79 7.57 11.30
CA ILE A 64 9.75 6.53 11.67
C ILE A 64 10.77 7.07 12.67
N GLU A 65 11.34 8.25 12.43
CA GLU A 65 12.35 8.89 13.28
C GLU A 65 11.83 9.15 14.70
N VAL A 66 10.60 9.64 14.84
CA VAL A 66 9.97 9.87 16.16
C VAL A 66 9.42 8.58 16.79
N GLY A 67 9.60 7.43 16.14
CA GLY A 67 9.19 6.11 16.64
C GLY A 67 7.68 5.86 16.64
N ALA A 68 6.89 6.74 16.01
CA ALA A 68 5.44 6.59 15.86
C ALA A 68 5.07 5.50 14.84
N LEU A 69 5.92 5.30 13.83
CA LEU A 69 5.82 4.19 12.88
C LEU A 69 7.06 3.30 13.02
N ARG A 70 6.86 2.00 13.27
CA ARG A 70 7.94 1.03 13.40
C ARG A 70 7.84 -0.03 12.32
N PRO A 71 8.86 -0.22 11.46
CA PRO A 71 8.84 -1.28 10.48
C PRO A 71 8.86 -2.64 11.18
N VAL A 72 7.99 -3.55 10.73
CA VAL A 72 8.04 -4.95 11.17
C VAL A 72 9.05 -5.65 10.28
N ILE A 73 10.14 -6.15 10.86
CA ILE A 73 11.17 -6.91 10.16
C ILE A 73 10.80 -8.39 10.22
N ASP A 74 10.74 -9.03 9.04
CA ASP A 74 10.50 -10.47 8.92
C ASP A 74 11.79 -11.26 9.13
N SER A 75 12.83 -10.87 8.41
CA SER A 75 14.11 -11.56 8.33
C SER A 75 15.19 -10.61 7.83
N GLU A 76 16.43 -10.88 8.24
CA GLU A 76 17.60 -10.13 7.85
C GLU A 76 18.63 -11.07 7.22
N PHE A 77 19.21 -10.63 6.11
CA PHE A 77 20.19 -11.37 5.32
C PHE A 77 21.43 -10.52 5.11
N VAL A 78 22.60 -11.15 4.97
CA VAL A 78 23.78 -10.46 4.44
C VAL A 78 23.66 -10.32 2.91
N PHE A 79 24.44 -9.41 2.32
CA PHE A 79 24.34 -9.11 0.89
C PHE A 79 24.57 -10.35 0.01
N GLU A 80 25.46 -11.25 0.41
CA GLU A 80 25.76 -12.51 -0.27
C GLU A 80 24.55 -13.45 -0.35
N GLU A 81 23.59 -13.29 0.56
CA GLU A 81 22.37 -14.10 0.65
C GLU A 81 21.17 -13.46 -0.07
N THR A 82 21.40 -12.48 -0.95
CA THR A 82 20.32 -11.76 -1.68
C THR A 82 19.35 -12.70 -2.39
N VAL A 83 19.83 -13.81 -2.97
CA VAL A 83 18.97 -14.80 -3.62
C VAL A 83 17.98 -15.41 -2.63
N ALA A 84 18.45 -15.84 -1.46
CA ALA A 84 17.60 -16.40 -0.40
C ALA A 84 16.63 -15.34 0.16
N ALA A 85 17.07 -14.09 0.29
CA ALA A 85 16.21 -12.97 0.72
C ALA A 85 15.05 -12.74 -0.27
N LEU A 86 15.33 -12.79 -1.58
CA LEU A 86 14.30 -12.64 -2.62
C LEU A 86 13.34 -13.83 -2.63
N GLU A 87 13.83 -15.06 -2.49
CA GLU A 87 12.99 -16.25 -2.35
C GLU A 87 12.06 -16.14 -1.13
N ARG A 88 12.59 -15.69 0.02
CA ARG A 88 11.79 -15.45 1.23
C ARG A 88 10.69 -14.43 0.98
N SER A 89 11.01 -13.31 0.33
CA SER A 89 10.05 -12.25 -0.02
C SER A 89 8.97 -12.77 -0.98
N ALA A 90 9.35 -13.53 -2.01
CA ALA A 90 8.43 -14.06 -3.02
C ALA A 90 7.58 -15.23 -2.53
N SER A 91 7.94 -15.88 -1.41
CA SER A 91 7.27 -17.07 -0.89
C SER A 91 5.80 -16.88 -0.50
N GLY A 92 5.32 -15.63 -0.39
CA GLY A 92 3.99 -15.28 0.13
C GLY A 92 3.83 -15.54 1.64
N ARG A 93 4.89 -15.99 2.32
CA ARG A 93 4.90 -16.29 3.76
C ARG A 93 5.67 -15.25 4.57
N ALA A 94 6.29 -14.27 3.93
CA ALA A 94 6.98 -13.16 4.60
C ALA A 94 5.97 -12.27 5.34
N ARG A 95 6.26 -11.94 6.60
CA ARG A 95 5.45 -11.07 7.45
C ARG A 95 6.25 -9.83 7.81
N GLY A 96 6.12 -8.78 7.00
CA GLY A 96 6.83 -7.52 7.19
C GLY A 96 7.87 -7.29 6.10
N LYS A 97 9.02 -6.72 6.46
CA LYS A 97 10.10 -6.37 5.55
C LYS A 97 11.24 -7.39 5.65
N VAL A 98 11.70 -7.88 4.51
CA VAL A 98 12.96 -8.61 4.39
C VAL A 98 14.07 -7.60 4.18
N VAL A 99 15.07 -7.59 5.05
CA VAL A 99 16.17 -6.60 5.01
C VAL A 99 17.44 -7.28 4.56
N ILE A 100 18.16 -6.65 3.63
CA ILE A 100 19.50 -7.05 3.23
C ILE A 100 20.46 -6.02 3.81
N ARG A 101 21.36 -6.47 4.68
CA ARG A 101 22.41 -5.61 5.22
C ARG A 101 23.52 -5.49 4.19
N ARG A 102 23.95 -4.26 3.93
CA ARG A 102 25.21 -4.00 3.23
C ARG A 102 26.34 -4.07 4.25
N THR A 103 27.36 -4.88 3.99
CA THR A 103 28.61 -4.84 4.75
C THR A 103 29.26 -3.49 4.49
N GLU A 104 29.50 -2.68 5.52
CA GLU A 104 30.25 -1.43 5.37
C GLU A 104 31.66 -1.75 4.84
N SER A 105 32.03 -1.13 3.72
CA SER A 105 33.44 -0.96 3.39
C SER A 105 33.97 0.11 4.33
N ALA A 106 34.98 -0.27 5.12
CA ALA A 106 35.66 0.56 6.11
C ALA A 106 36.12 1.92 5.58
#